data_AF-A0A9J6CXR8-F1
#
_entry.id   AF-A0A9J6CXR8-F1
#
_cell.length_a   1.000
_cell.length_b   1.000
_cell.length_c   1.000
_cell.angle_alpha   90.00
_cell.angle_beta   90.00
_cell.angle_gamma   90.00
#
_symmetry.space_group_name_H-M   'P 1'
#
loop_
_entity.id
_entity.type
_entity.pdbx_description
1 polymer ?
#
loop_
_entity_poly.entity_id
_entity_poly.type
_entity_poly.pdbx_seq_one_letter_code
_entity_poly.pdbx_strand_id
1 'polypeptide(L)'
;MEDVEDIEVRKCVRLQLTHRRCIFSCRPSFGIADECRCVSAMLMRIEPAQTLVLFNWAVYLESPVVPIMQRDQSHNICPHCGKPAALCPVFRESEEALESMNPVANVFKVIPAQTTTTTATPVESLPSLLECPVCGDYALPPILQCQNGHHLCARCRRKVARCPICRAPKNRSRNLFLDHLAEMNLLNCKYHSQGCSATVSLATKEKHEMSCEHGPCSCVLIGDKCSWMGPPGELVDHILSTHGFIPRMQEQNASVTAENFDSGQDFTWYALQTCHGRDFIVMLKKTSENSSFKHCFGVVVLVGSSEDAQRFQYRLQVSGSNHRLTLEARMKGIHSLVESAQSGDGLIFSTSMAEHFCSGGSLKMDVTISTSP
;
A
#
# COMPACT_ATOMS: atom_id res chain seq x y z
N MET A 1 17.23 9.19 43.39
CA MET A 1 18.70 9.21 43.38
C MET A 1 19.12 7.77 43.48
N GLU A 2 19.82 7.13 42.57
CA GLU A 2 20.45 7.41 41.27
C GLU A 2 20.65 5.97 40.72
N ASP A 3 20.21 5.72 39.49
CA ASP A 3 21.06 5.27 38.36
C ASP A 3 21.54 3.81 38.48
N VAL A 4 21.48 2.97 37.46
CA VAL A 4 22.29 3.06 36.24
C VAL A 4 21.64 2.26 35.09
N GLU A 5 21.30 3.00 34.02
CA GLU A 5 21.58 2.80 32.58
C GLU A 5 21.44 1.38 31.96
N ASP A 6 20.58 1.13 30.97
CA ASP A 6 20.47 1.67 29.58
C ASP A 6 21.42 0.97 28.58
N ILE A 7 21.03 0.94 27.29
CA ILE A 7 21.78 0.59 26.05
C ILE A 7 21.23 -0.57 25.17
N GLU A 8 20.62 -0.11 24.06
CA GLU A 8 20.75 -0.55 22.65
C GLU A 8 20.27 -1.93 22.14
N VAL A 9 19.29 -1.99 21.22
CA VAL A 9 19.36 -1.77 19.74
C VAL A 9 19.87 -2.99 18.95
N ARG A 10 18.97 -3.56 18.12
CA ARG A 10 19.18 -4.31 16.86
C ARG A 10 20.11 -5.54 16.85
N LYS A 11 19.57 -6.68 16.39
CA LYS A 11 19.88 -7.26 15.06
C LYS A 11 19.19 -8.62 14.84
N CYS A 12 18.47 -8.71 13.72
CA CYS A 12 18.26 -9.96 12.98
C CYS A 12 19.58 -10.72 12.81
N VAL A 13 19.54 -12.05 12.72
CA VAL A 13 20.20 -12.87 11.67
C VAL A 13 19.97 -14.37 11.90
N ARG A 14 19.32 -14.99 10.91
CA ARG A 14 19.53 -16.30 10.26
C ARG A 14 19.52 -17.63 11.06
N LEU A 15 18.64 -18.50 10.55
CA LEU A 15 18.87 -19.90 10.09
C LEU A 15 19.39 -20.91 11.13
N GLN A 16 18.60 -21.94 11.44
CA GLN A 16 18.62 -23.21 10.69
C GLN A 16 17.67 -24.24 11.32
N LEU A 17 17.01 -24.99 10.44
CA LEU A 17 16.39 -26.28 10.71
C LEU A 17 17.41 -27.20 11.42
N THR A 18 17.06 -27.81 12.55
CA THR A 18 17.46 -29.19 12.87
C THR A 18 16.68 -29.74 14.06
N HIS A 19 16.47 -31.06 13.99
CA HIS A 19 15.72 -31.95 14.86
C HIS A 19 15.97 -31.83 16.39
N ARG A 20 14.90 -32.19 17.12
CA ARG A 20 14.82 -32.88 18.45
C ARG A 20 14.91 -32.07 19.75
N ARG A 21 13.82 -32.25 20.53
CA ARG A 21 13.69 -32.40 22.00
C ARG A 21 14.08 -31.21 22.88
N CYS A 22 13.06 -30.60 23.51
CA CYS A 22 13.19 -30.03 24.85
C CYS A 22 12.19 -30.69 25.82
N ILE A 23 12.77 -31.12 26.93
CA ILE A 23 12.20 -31.69 28.16
C ILE A 23 12.00 -30.53 29.16
N PHE A 24 11.23 -30.79 30.23
CA PHE A 24 10.99 -30.03 31.48
C PHE A 24 9.67 -29.25 31.55
N SER A 25 8.90 -29.24 32.64
CA SER A 25 8.69 -30.13 33.80
C SER A 25 7.55 -29.48 34.60
N CYS A 26 6.41 -30.13 34.75
CA CYS A 26 5.34 -29.67 35.63
C CYS A 26 5.69 -29.98 37.10
N ARG A 27 5.51 -29.01 38.00
CA ARG A 27 5.29 -29.28 39.42
C ARG A 27 3.78 -29.34 39.68
N PRO A 28 3.26 -30.40 40.33
CA PRO A 28 1.84 -30.51 40.64
C PRO A 28 1.55 -29.95 42.03
N SER A 29 0.42 -29.27 42.20
CA SER A 29 -0.17 -29.01 43.52
C SER A 29 -1.68 -29.04 43.40
N PHE A 30 -2.26 -30.05 44.04
CA PHE A 30 -3.69 -30.38 44.22
C PHE A 30 -4.38 -31.08 43.05
N GLY A 31 -4.71 -32.35 43.29
CA GLY A 31 -5.01 -33.36 42.28
C GLY A 31 -6.48 -33.47 41.88
N ILE A 32 -6.64 -33.92 40.64
CA ILE A 32 -7.44 -35.05 40.16
C ILE A 32 -6.65 -35.58 38.94
N ALA A 33 -6.57 -36.92 38.79
CA ALA A 33 -5.72 -37.61 37.84
C ALA A 33 -6.25 -37.60 36.39
N ASP A 34 -5.31 -37.71 35.45
CA ASP A 34 -5.39 -38.18 34.06
C ASP A 34 -6.18 -37.36 33.01
N GLU A 35 -5.45 -36.59 32.19
CA GLU A 35 -5.24 -36.87 30.75
C GLU A 35 -4.51 -35.70 30.05
N CYS A 36 -3.21 -35.85 29.82
CA CYS A 36 -2.42 -34.96 28.96
C CYS A 36 -1.92 -35.80 27.77
N ARG A 37 -2.54 -35.65 26.59
CA ARG A 37 -2.07 -36.26 25.33
C ARG A 37 -2.15 -35.29 24.15
N CYS A 38 -1.01 -34.66 23.88
CA CYS A 38 -0.39 -34.40 22.58
C CYS A 38 -1.29 -34.32 21.31
N VAL A 39 -1.67 -33.11 20.89
CA VAL A 39 -2.05 -32.81 19.50
C VAL A 39 -0.78 -32.38 18.74
N SER A 40 0.01 -33.33 18.23
CA SER A 40 1.14 -32.99 17.36
C SER A 40 1.45 -34.01 16.26
N ALA A 41 0.47 -34.83 15.84
CA ALA A 41 0.74 -35.91 14.89
C ALA A 41 -0.18 -35.93 13.65
N MET A 42 -0.77 -34.81 13.23
CA MET A 42 -1.65 -34.80 12.06
C MET A 42 -1.50 -33.59 11.12
N LEU A 43 -0.27 -33.10 10.92
CA LEU A 43 0.03 -32.04 9.95
C LEU A 43 1.21 -32.42 9.04
N MET A 44 1.15 -33.58 8.38
CA MET A 44 2.18 -33.93 7.37
C MET A 44 1.65 -34.36 6.00
N ARG A 45 0.35 -34.20 5.67
CA ARG A 45 -0.15 -34.46 4.30
C ARG A 45 -1.39 -33.64 3.93
N ILE A 46 -1.28 -32.31 3.83
CA ILE A 46 -2.35 -31.48 3.28
C ILE A 46 -1.74 -30.49 2.27
N GLU A 47 -2.30 -30.48 1.06
CA GLU A 47 -1.91 -29.59 -0.04
C GLU A 47 -2.20 -28.11 0.29
N PRO A 48 -1.48 -27.14 -0.32
CA PRO A 48 -1.46 -25.74 0.11
C PRO A 48 -2.80 -24.98 0.02
N ALA A 49 -3.83 -25.55 -0.60
CA ALA A 49 -5.11 -24.88 -0.84
C ALA A 49 -6.14 -25.03 0.31
N GLN A 50 -5.85 -25.81 1.35
CA GLN A 50 -6.84 -26.12 2.41
C GLN A 50 -6.48 -25.62 3.81
N THR A 51 -5.34 -24.96 3.99
CA THR A 51 -4.86 -24.52 5.32
C THR A 51 -5.62 -23.30 5.87
N LEU A 52 -6.31 -22.53 5.02
CA LEU A 52 -7.05 -21.32 5.43
C LEU A 52 -8.37 -21.60 6.17
N VAL A 53 -8.95 -22.79 6.01
CA VAL A 53 -10.24 -23.13 6.65
C VAL A 53 -10.06 -23.50 8.13
N LEU A 54 -8.92 -24.07 8.51
CA LEU A 54 -8.71 -24.61 9.85
C LEU A 54 -8.22 -23.58 10.87
N PHE A 55 -7.52 -22.53 10.44
CA PHE A 55 -7.06 -21.47 11.36
C PHE A 55 -8.21 -20.60 11.90
N ASN A 56 -9.32 -20.52 11.17
CA ASN A 56 -10.50 -19.75 11.57
C ASN A 56 -11.30 -20.37 12.72
N TRP A 57 -11.01 -21.62 13.10
CA TRP A 57 -11.66 -22.29 14.24
C TRP A 57 -10.93 -22.07 15.57
N ALA A 58 -9.61 -21.85 15.56
CA ALA A 58 -8.82 -21.83 16.79
C ALA A 58 -8.89 -20.51 17.59
N VAL A 59 -9.30 -19.39 16.96
CA VAL A 59 -9.30 -18.07 17.60
C VAL A 59 -10.55 -17.82 18.47
N TYR A 60 -11.61 -18.64 18.33
CA TYR A 60 -12.89 -18.43 19.01
C TYR A 60 -13.08 -19.23 20.33
N LEU A 61 -12.06 -19.97 20.80
CA LEU A 61 -12.18 -20.84 21.98
C LEU A 61 -11.74 -20.21 23.32
N GLU A 62 -11.43 -18.90 23.36
CA GLU A 62 -11.20 -18.18 24.62
C GLU A 62 -12.44 -17.42 25.11
N SER A 63 -13.56 -18.13 25.24
CA SER A 63 -14.65 -17.72 26.12
C SER A 63 -15.17 -18.91 26.92
N PRO A 64 -15.46 -18.73 28.22
CA PRO A 64 -15.90 -19.81 29.06
C PRO A 64 -17.35 -20.16 28.68
N VAL A 65 -17.74 -21.39 29.01
CA VAL A 65 -19.08 -21.98 28.93
C VAL A 65 -19.23 -23.03 27.80
N VAL A 66 -19.57 -24.24 28.28
CA VAL A 66 -19.92 -25.51 27.61
C VAL A 66 -18.75 -26.46 27.28
N PRO A 67 -18.60 -27.58 28.04
CA PRO A 67 -17.67 -28.64 27.67
C PRO A 67 -18.21 -29.39 26.43
N ILE A 68 -17.49 -29.30 25.31
CA ILE A 68 -17.76 -30.07 24.11
C ILE A 68 -17.24 -31.49 24.35
N MET A 69 -18.13 -32.45 24.66
CA MET A 69 -17.75 -33.86 24.64
C MET A 69 -17.49 -34.28 23.18
N GLN A 70 -16.24 -34.56 22.85
CA GLN A 70 -15.88 -35.16 21.57
C GLN A 70 -16.51 -36.57 21.46
N ARG A 71 -17.06 -36.88 20.29
CA ARG A 71 -17.57 -38.21 19.92
C ARG A 71 -16.47 -39.26 20.09
N ASP A 72 -16.58 -40.11 21.10
CA ASP A 72 -16.04 -41.46 21.00
C ASP A 72 -17.08 -42.30 20.23
N GLN A 73 -16.73 -42.76 19.04
CA GLN A 73 -17.61 -43.53 18.16
C GLN A 73 -17.89 -44.96 18.67
N SER A 74 -17.51 -45.29 19.91
CA SER A 74 -17.66 -46.65 20.45
C SER A 74 -18.90 -46.87 21.33
N HIS A 75 -19.64 -45.84 21.79
CA HIS A 75 -20.79 -46.05 22.68
C HIS A 75 -22.00 -45.20 22.29
N ASN A 76 -22.96 -45.85 21.61
CA ASN A 76 -24.14 -45.21 21.04
C ASN A 76 -25.30 -45.09 22.05
N ILE A 77 -25.01 -44.77 23.32
CA ILE A 77 -25.97 -44.74 24.43
C ILE A 77 -25.85 -43.42 25.21
N CYS A 78 -26.98 -42.75 25.44
CA CYS A 78 -27.06 -41.49 26.17
C CYS A 78 -26.76 -41.70 27.67
N PRO A 79 -25.76 -41.02 28.25
CA PRO A 79 -25.37 -41.22 29.67
C PRO A 79 -26.41 -40.71 30.68
N HIS A 80 -27.39 -39.90 30.24
CA HIS A 80 -28.44 -39.38 31.10
C HIS A 80 -29.63 -40.34 31.26
N CYS A 81 -29.93 -41.17 30.25
CA CYS A 81 -31.13 -42.02 30.25
C CYS A 81 -30.91 -43.47 29.83
N GLY A 82 -29.67 -43.85 29.45
CA GLY A 82 -29.32 -45.22 29.09
C GLY A 82 -29.90 -45.74 27.78
N LYS A 83 -30.55 -44.88 26.98
CA LYS A 83 -31.14 -45.24 25.67
C LYS A 83 -30.22 -44.84 24.51
N PRO A 84 -30.38 -45.43 23.31
CA PRO A 84 -29.66 -44.99 22.12
C PRO A 84 -29.88 -43.50 21.86
N ALA A 85 -28.80 -42.76 21.55
CA ALA A 85 -28.86 -41.29 21.44
C ALA A 85 -29.93 -40.79 20.46
N ALA A 86 -30.24 -41.56 19.41
CA ALA A 86 -31.27 -41.27 18.41
C ALA A 86 -32.72 -41.32 18.94
N LEU A 87 -32.96 -41.84 20.14
CA LEU A 87 -34.30 -42.03 20.74
C LEU A 87 -34.51 -41.15 21.99
N CYS A 88 -33.58 -40.26 22.33
CA CYS A 88 -33.67 -39.39 23.50
C CYS A 88 -34.35 -38.05 23.14
N PRO A 89 -35.51 -37.70 23.73
CA PRO A 89 -36.23 -36.45 23.43
C PRO A 89 -35.39 -35.19 23.70
N VAL A 90 -34.60 -35.20 24.77
CA VAL A 90 -33.74 -34.09 25.19
C VAL A 90 -32.58 -33.85 24.22
N PHE A 91 -32.09 -34.91 23.56
CA PHE A 91 -30.99 -34.78 22.60
C PHE A 91 -31.48 -34.16 21.27
N ARG A 92 -32.72 -34.48 20.88
CA ARG A 92 -33.36 -33.97 19.66
C ARG A 92 -33.63 -32.46 19.73
N GLU A 93 -34.02 -31.95 20.89
CA GLU A 93 -34.24 -30.51 21.12
C GLU A 93 -32.93 -29.70 21.11
N SER A 94 -31.78 -30.32 21.41
CA SER A 94 -30.48 -29.64 21.42
C SER A 94 -29.86 -29.45 20.02
N GLU A 95 -30.15 -30.34 19.05
CA GLU A 95 -29.72 -30.16 17.65
C GLU A 95 -30.53 -29.06 16.94
N GLU A 96 -31.85 -29.01 17.15
CA GLU A 96 -32.70 -27.98 16.55
C GLU A 96 -32.38 -26.56 17.08
N ALA A 97 -31.95 -26.44 18.34
CA ALA A 97 -31.52 -25.16 18.91
C ALA A 97 -30.18 -24.66 18.35
N LEU A 98 -29.21 -25.55 18.08
CA LEU A 98 -27.90 -25.18 17.52
C LEU A 98 -27.98 -24.69 16.06
N GLU A 99 -28.89 -25.25 15.26
CA GLU A 99 -29.10 -24.80 13.87
C GLU A 99 -29.80 -23.43 13.79
N SER A 100 -30.60 -23.06 14.80
CA SER A 100 -31.30 -21.77 14.84
C SER A 100 -30.44 -20.57 15.25
N MET A 101 -29.27 -20.79 15.87
CA MET A 101 -28.42 -19.73 16.44
C MET A 101 -27.13 -19.44 15.67
N ASN A 102 -26.94 -20.01 14.47
CA ASN A 102 -25.73 -19.80 13.69
C ASN A 102 -25.99 -18.94 12.42
N PRO A 103 -25.87 -17.60 12.50
CA PRO A 103 -26.14 -16.71 11.36
C PRO A 103 -25.14 -16.85 10.19
N VAL A 104 -24.04 -17.58 10.38
CA VAL A 104 -23.01 -17.79 9.35
C VAL A 104 -23.31 -19.03 8.48
N ALA A 105 -24.04 -20.03 9.00
CA ALA A 105 -24.38 -21.24 8.26
C ALA A 105 -25.45 -21.00 7.16
N ASN A 106 -26.31 -20.00 7.35
CA ASN A 106 -27.38 -19.67 6.39
C ASN A 106 -26.92 -18.83 5.20
N VAL A 107 -25.71 -18.26 5.23
CA VAL A 107 -25.16 -17.54 4.06
C VAL A 107 -24.60 -18.50 3.01
N PHE A 108 -24.19 -19.72 3.41
CA PHE A 108 -23.62 -20.73 2.50
C PHE A 108 -24.57 -21.89 2.12
N LYS A 109 -25.84 -21.86 2.57
CA LYS A 109 -26.84 -22.90 2.28
C LYS A 109 -27.79 -22.60 1.10
N VAL A 110 -27.46 -21.66 0.21
CA VAL A 110 -28.16 -21.48 -1.07
C VAL A 110 -27.23 -21.75 -2.25
N ILE A 111 -26.81 -23.01 -2.42
CA ILE A 111 -26.49 -23.55 -3.75
C ILE A 111 -26.95 -25.02 -3.75
N PRO A 112 -28.12 -25.36 -4.34
CA PRO A 112 -28.40 -26.75 -4.65
C PRO A 112 -27.46 -27.16 -5.80
N ALA A 113 -26.73 -28.26 -5.61
CA ALA A 113 -26.03 -28.92 -6.69
C ALA A 113 -27.06 -29.42 -7.71
N GLN A 114 -27.28 -28.65 -8.79
CA GLN A 114 -27.97 -29.11 -9.98
C GLN A 114 -27.01 -29.01 -11.15
N THR A 115 -26.60 -30.18 -11.64
CA THR A 115 -25.95 -30.41 -12.93
C THR A 115 -26.87 -29.93 -14.05
N THR A 116 -26.76 -28.66 -14.44
CA THR A 116 -27.25 -28.17 -15.73
C THR A 116 -26.30 -27.10 -16.27
N THR A 117 -25.91 -27.29 -17.52
CA THR A 117 -25.07 -26.41 -18.34
C THR A 117 -25.70 -25.01 -18.42
N THR A 118 -25.27 -24.09 -17.57
CA THR A 118 -25.65 -22.68 -17.66
C THR A 118 -24.41 -21.83 -17.40
N THR A 119 -24.14 -20.89 -18.31
CA THR A 119 -23.04 -19.92 -18.29
C THR A 119 -22.82 -19.32 -16.90
N ALA A 120 -21.69 -19.64 -16.28
CA ALA A 120 -21.30 -19.11 -14.97
C ALA A 120 -21.16 -17.58 -15.06
N THR A 121 -22.01 -16.86 -14.34
CA THR A 121 -21.75 -15.48 -13.95
C THR A 121 -20.46 -15.43 -13.14
N PRO A 122 -19.59 -14.41 -13.30
CA PRO A 122 -18.34 -14.33 -12.55
C PRO A 122 -18.65 -14.35 -11.05
N VAL A 123 -18.03 -15.25 -10.31
CA VAL A 123 -17.98 -15.17 -8.84
C VAL A 123 -17.39 -13.80 -8.51
N GLU A 124 -18.14 -12.95 -7.80
CA GLU A 124 -17.62 -11.66 -7.33
C GLU A 124 -16.31 -11.93 -6.58
N SER A 125 -15.22 -11.34 -7.08
CA SER A 125 -13.91 -11.47 -6.43
C SER A 125 -14.01 -10.95 -5.00
N LEU A 126 -13.53 -11.68 -3.99
CA LEU A 126 -13.62 -11.27 -2.58
C LEU A 126 -13.30 -9.77 -2.30
N PRO A 127 -12.35 -9.11 -2.98
CA PRO A 127 -12.12 -7.68 -2.82
C PRO A 127 -13.30 -6.77 -3.22
N SER A 128 -14.13 -7.15 -4.20
CA SER A 128 -15.27 -6.32 -4.65
C SER A 128 -16.34 -6.16 -3.57
N LEU A 129 -16.40 -7.07 -2.60
CA LEU A 129 -17.26 -6.95 -1.41
C LEU A 129 -16.87 -5.78 -0.50
N LEU A 130 -15.67 -5.23 -0.67
CA LEU A 130 -15.18 -4.06 0.07
C LEU A 130 -15.50 -2.74 -0.64
N GLU A 131 -16.06 -2.75 -1.85
CA GLU A 131 -16.29 -1.52 -2.62
C GLU A 131 -17.40 -0.66 -2.01
N CYS A 132 -17.11 0.63 -1.81
CA CYS A 132 -18.12 1.55 -1.32
C CYS A 132 -19.11 1.88 -2.45
N PRO A 133 -20.42 1.62 -2.27
CA PRO A 133 -21.43 1.83 -3.31
C PRO A 133 -21.66 3.30 -3.69
N VAL A 134 -21.02 4.25 -2.99
CA VAL A 134 -21.16 5.69 -3.25
C VAL A 134 -20.00 6.23 -4.09
N CYS A 135 -18.77 5.75 -3.89
CA CYS A 135 -17.60 6.28 -4.60
C CYS A 135 -16.84 5.24 -5.42
N GLY A 136 -17.21 3.96 -5.37
CA GLY A 136 -16.49 2.87 -6.04
C GLY A 136 -15.17 2.49 -5.37
N ASP A 137 -14.55 3.39 -4.60
CA ASP A 137 -13.32 3.06 -3.84
C ASP A 137 -13.57 1.98 -2.77
N TYR A 138 -12.54 1.17 -2.47
CA TYR A 138 -12.56 0.25 -1.33
C TYR A 138 -12.83 1.00 -0.01
N ALA A 139 -13.79 0.50 0.75
CA ALA A 139 -13.98 0.85 2.15
C ALA A 139 -12.85 0.21 2.95
N LEU A 140 -11.97 1.05 3.50
CA LEU A 140 -10.87 0.60 4.37
C LEU A 140 -11.27 0.74 5.85
N PRO A 141 -10.68 -0.07 6.75
CA PRO A 141 -10.93 0.03 8.18
C PRO A 141 -10.74 1.44 8.75
N PRO A 142 -11.59 1.89 9.69
CA PRO A 142 -12.79 1.22 10.16
C PRO A 142 -13.95 1.30 9.15
N ILE A 143 -14.41 0.15 8.67
CA ILE A 143 -15.53 0.03 7.74
C ILE A 143 -16.83 0.18 8.54
N LEU A 144 -17.64 1.16 8.15
CA LEU A 144 -18.84 1.52 8.91
C LEU A 144 -20.07 0.95 8.23
N GLN A 145 -20.96 0.35 9.02
CA GLN A 145 -22.23 -0.22 8.55
C GLN A 145 -23.44 0.42 9.20
N CYS A 146 -24.55 0.47 8.47
CA CYS A 146 -25.85 0.84 9.02
C CYS A 146 -26.44 -0.28 9.89
N GLN A 147 -27.58 -0.04 10.53
CA GLN A 147 -28.27 -1.03 11.37
C GLN A 147 -28.69 -2.29 10.59
N ASN A 148 -28.85 -2.16 9.27
CA ASN A 148 -29.22 -3.26 8.37
C ASN A 148 -28.00 -3.87 7.65
N GLY A 149 -26.77 -3.61 8.08
CA GLY A 149 -25.56 -4.27 7.56
C GLY A 149 -24.91 -3.64 6.32
N HIS A 150 -25.56 -2.71 5.60
CA HIS A 150 -24.93 -2.03 4.46
C HIS A 150 -23.74 -1.18 4.89
N HIS A 151 -22.61 -1.32 4.20
CA HIS A 151 -21.36 -0.65 4.53
C HIS A 151 -21.06 0.55 3.61
N LEU A 152 -20.26 1.49 4.13
CA LEU A 152 -19.72 2.64 3.40
C LEU A 152 -18.29 2.92 3.86
N CYS A 153 -17.46 3.49 2.98
CA CYS A 153 -16.18 4.03 3.39
C CYS A 153 -16.37 5.23 4.35
N ALA A 154 -15.40 5.48 5.22
CA ALA A 154 -15.47 6.53 6.23
C ALA A 154 -15.72 7.94 5.63
N ARG A 155 -15.19 8.21 4.43
CA ARG A 155 -15.39 9.48 3.70
C ARG A 155 -16.86 9.68 3.32
N CYS A 156 -17.46 8.70 2.63
CA CYS A 156 -18.85 8.78 2.18
C CYS A 156 -19.82 8.75 3.37
N ARG A 157 -19.49 7.97 4.41
CA ARG A 157 -20.29 7.89 5.63
C ARG A 157 -20.43 9.23 6.35
N ARG A 158 -19.39 10.07 6.35
CA ARG A 158 -19.43 11.42 6.94
C ARG A 158 -20.41 12.35 6.21
N LYS A 159 -20.52 12.22 4.88
CA LYS A 159 -21.33 13.09 4.02
C LYS A 159 -22.84 12.78 4.04
N VAL A 160 -23.24 11.60 4.51
CA VAL A 160 -24.65 11.17 4.51
C VAL A 160 -25.23 11.08 5.91
N ALA A 161 -26.48 11.54 6.07
CA ALA A 161 -27.25 11.46 7.31
C ALA A 161 -27.98 10.12 7.50
N ARG A 162 -28.28 9.42 6.40
CA ARG A 162 -28.97 8.12 6.39
C ARG A 162 -28.26 7.16 5.44
N CYS A 163 -28.50 5.86 5.58
CA CYS A 163 -27.96 4.86 4.65
C CYS A 163 -28.49 5.14 3.23
N PRO A 164 -27.62 5.26 2.20
CA PRO A 164 -28.05 5.52 0.83
C PRO A 164 -28.81 4.33 0.21
N ILE A 165 -28.60 3.12 0.74
CA ILE A 165 -29.24 1.89 0.23
C ILE A 165 -30.61 1.68 0.89
N CYS A 166 -30.68 1.63 2.21
CA CYS A 166 -31.91 1.27 2.94
C CYS A 166 -32.58 2.43 3.71
N ARG A 167 -32.03 3.64 3.65
CA ARG A 167 -32.53 4.85 4.36
C ARG A 167 -32.56 4.75 5.90
N ALA A 168 -31.97 3.71 6.48
CA ALA A 168 -31.83 3.54 7.93
C ALA A 168 -31.04 4.70 8.57
N PRO A 169 -31.31 5.04 9.86
CA PRO A 169 -30.63 6.10 10.58
C PRO A 169 -29.12 5.92 10.67
N LYS A 170 -28.40 7.02 10.85
CA LYS A 170 -26.95 7.02 10.99
C LYS A 170 -26.52 6.51 12.38
N ASN A 171 -25.82 5.38 12.39
CA ASN A 171 -25.08 4.85 13.55
C ASN A 171 -23.55 4.90 13.31
N ARG A 172 -22.77 4.55 14.34
CA ARG A 172 -21.31 4.42 14.28
C ARG A 172 -20.84 2.96 14.36
N SER A 173 -21.71 2.01 14.00
CA SER A 173 -21.39 0.58 14.05
C SER A 173 -20.33 0.22 13.01
N ARG A 174 -19.30 -0.51 13.44
CA ARG A 174 -18.25 -1.06 12.57
C ARG A 174 -18.68 -2.42 12.02
N ASN A 175 -18.21 -2.75 10.83
CA ASN A 175 -18.31 -4.10 10.28
C ASN A 175 -16.96 -4.81 10.47
N LEU A 176 -16.84 -5.53 11.59
CA LEU A 176 -15.58 -6.20 11.97
C LEU A 176 -15.20 -7.31 10.97
N PHE A 177 -16.19 -7.95 10.35
CA PHE A 177 -15.94 -8.97 9.34
C PHE A 177 -15.28 -8.36 8.10
N LEU A 178 -15.83 -7.24 7.58
CA LEU A 178 -15.22 -6.55 6.45
C LEU A 178 -13.88 -5.92 6.82
N ASP A 179 -13.71 -5.45 8.06
CA ASP A 179 -12.41 -4.97 8.54
C ASP A 179 -11.35 -6.08 8.41
N HIS A 180 -11.66 -7.28 8.91
CA HIS A 180 -10.76 -8.43 8.83
C HIS A 180 -10.57 -8.93 7.39
N LEU A 181 -11.62 -8.89 6.57
CA LEU A 181 -11.53 -9.24 5.16
C LEU A 181 -10.56 -8.31 4.42
N ALA A 182 -10.60 -7.01 4.69
CA ALA A 182 -9.66 -6.05 4.11
C ALA A 182 -8.21 -6.30 4.55
N GLU A 183 -7.99 -6.77 5.78
CA GLU A 183 -6.66 -7.10 6.29
C GLU A 183 -6.07 -8.37 5.67
N MET A 184 -6.88 -9.38 5.39
CA MET A 184 -6.43 -10.67 4.86
C MET A 184 -6.24 -10.70 3.34
N ASN A 185 -6.68 -9.67 2.62
CA ASN A 185 -6.65 -9.64 1.15
C ASN A 185 -5.64 -8.63 0.61
N LEU A 186 -5.15 -8.89 -0.60
CA LEU A 186 -4.50 -7.88 -1.42
C LEU A 186 -5.56 -7.08 -2.17
N LEU A 187 -5.39 -5.76 -2.19
CA LEU A 187 -6.32 -4.82 -2.78
C LEU A 187 -5.67 -4.19 -4.01
N ASN A 188 -6.45 -4.05 -5.08
CA ASN A 188 -6.01 -3.32 -6.27
C ASN A 188 -5.74 -1.85 -5.90
N CYS A 189 -4.76 -1.22 -6.53
CA CYS A 189 -4.60 0.22 -6.48
C CYS A 189 -5.88 0.92 -6.98
N LYS A 190 -6.27 2.05 -6.36
CA LYS A 190 -7.42 2.84 -6.87
C LYS A 190 -7.23 3.32 -8.32
N TYR A 191 -5.98 3.39 -8.80
CA TYR A 191 -5.65 3.74 -10.18
C TYR A 191 -5.54 2.52 -11.11
N HIS A 192 -6.11 1.37 -10.73
CA HIS A 192 -6.10 0.15 -11.54
C HIS A 192 -6.72 0.36 -12.93
N SER A 193 -7.81 1.12 -13.01
CA SER A 193 -8.43 1.50 -14.29
C SER A 193 -7.60 2.48 -15.12
N GLN A 194 -6.57 3.11 -14.56
CA GLN A 194 -5.58 3.93 -15.29
C GLN A 194 -4.31 3.13 -15.66
N GLY A 195 -4.30 1.81 -15.45
CA GLY A 195 -3.22 0.91 -15.84
C GLY A 195 -2.36 0.38 -14.70
N CYS A 196 -2.59 0.78 -13.45
CA CYS A 196 -1.82 0.26 -12.33
C CYS A 196 -2.18 -1.19 -12.02
N SER A 197 -1.28 -2.13 -12.27
CA SER A 197 -1.46 -3.56 -11.98
C SER A 197 -1.12 -3.96 -10.54
N ALA A 198 -0.78 -3.00 -9.68
CA ALA A 198 -0.33 -3.28 -8.32
C ALA A 198 -1.47 -3.79 -7.43
N THR A 199 -1.25 -4.95 -6.82
CA THR A 199 -2.06 -5.49 -5.73
C THR A 199 -1.28 -5.36 -4.42
N VAL A 200 -1.80 -4.58 -3.47
CA VAL A 200 -1.10 -4.18 -2.25
C VAL A 200 -1.90 -4.52 -1.00
N SER A 201 -1.21 -4.78 0.12
CA SER A 201 -1.89 -5.02 1.39
C SER A 201 -2.49 -3.72 1.93
N LEU A 202 -3.45 -3.85 2.85
CA LEU A 202 -4.04 -2.68 3.53
C LEU A 202 -2.98 -1.75 4.13
N ALA A 203 -1.92 -2.31 4.73
CA ALA A 203 -0.87 -1.55 5.41
C ALA A 203 -0.01 -0.69 4.46
N THR A 204 0.14 -1.07 3.19
CA THR A 204 0.98 -0.36 2.22
C THR A 204 0.17 0.39 1.16
N LYS A 205 -1.15 0.17 1.09
CA LYS A 205 -2.03 0.75 0.08
C LYS A 205 -1.95 2.27 0.00
N GLU A 206 -2.09 2.98 1.12
CA GLU A 206 -2.03 4.44 1.14
C GLU A 206 -0.67 4.96 0.65
N LYS A 207 0.43 4.34 1.11
CA LYS A 207 1.79 4.71 0.70
C LYS A 207 1.98 4.51 -0.80
N HIS A 208 1.55 3.38 -1.34
CA HIS A 208 1.59 3.11 -2.77
C HIS A 208 0.76 4.15 -3.56
N GLU A 209 -0.48 4.41 -3.14
CA GLU A 209 -1.39 5.31 -3.85
C GLU A 209 -0.95 6.78 -3.82
N MET A 210 -0.15 7.19 -2.84
CA MET A 210 0.46 8.53 -2.81
C MET A 210 1.61 8.69 -3.81
N SER A 211 2.29 7.61 -4.16
CA SER A 211 3.44 7.61 -5.09
C SER A 211 3.20 6.82 -6.37
N CYS A 212 1.94 6.47 -6.65
CA CYS A 212 1.60 5.67 -7.82
C CYS A 212 1.76 6.49 -9.09
N GLU A 213 2.51 5.99 -10.06
CA GLU A 213 2.78 6.65 -11.33
C GLU A 213 1.53 6.86 -12.21
N HIS A 214 0.49 6.04 -11.99
CA HIS A 214 -0.80 6.19 -12.65
C HIS A 214 -1.73 7.19 -11.93
N GLY A 215 -1.31 7.68 -10.78
CA GLY A 215 -2.01 8.69 -10.01
C GLY A 215 -1.71 10.12 -10.47
N PRO A 216 -2.43 11.11 -9.91
CA PRO A 216 -2.14 12.51 -10.16
C PRO A 216 -0.75 12.86 -9.61
N CYS A 217 -0.07 13.80 -10.26
CA CYS A 217 1.17 14.40 -9.76
C CYS A 217 0.88 15.78 -9.17
N SER A 218 1.71 16.20 -8.21
CA SER A 218 1.71 17.57 -7.71
C SER A 218 2.50 18.50 -8.63
N CYS A 219 2.21 19.80 -8.58
CA CYS A 219 3.07 20.79 -9.24
C CYS A 219 4.51 20.70 -8.71
N VAL A 220 5.49 20.73 -9.61
CA VAL A 220 6.92 20.68 -9.25
C VAL A 220 7.46 22.00 -8.71
N LEU A 221 6.78 23.12 -9.01
CA LEU A 221 7.17 24.45 -8.56
C LEU A 221 6.71 24.65 -7.11
N ILE A 222 7.34 23.92 -6.19
CA ILE A 222 6.99 23.84 -4.75
C ILE A 222 7.29 25.16 -4.00
N GLY A 223 7.87 26.16 -4.68
CA GLY A 223 8.24 27.46 -4.09
C GLY A 223 7.09 28.39 -3.71
N ASP A 224 5.90 28.25 -4.31
CA ASP A 224 4.90 29.35 -4.31
C ASP A 224 3.50 29.01 -3.75
N LYS A 225 3.39 28.11 -2.75
CA LYS A 225 2.09 27.72 -2.16
C LYS A 225 1.14 27.06 -3.19
N CYS A 226 1.68 26.46 -4.24
CA CYS A 226 0.88 25.72 -5.21
C CYS A 226 0.36 24.41 -4.60
N SER A 227 -0.97 24.25 -4.56
CA SER A 227 -1.63 23.02 -4.11
C SER A 227 -2.24 22.20 -5.26
N TRP A 228 -1.83 22.50 -6.50
CA TRP A 228 -2.34 21.80 -7.67
C TRP A 228 -1.93 20.33 -7.65
N MET A 229 -2.92 19.48 -7.92
CA MET A 229 -2.73 18.07 -8.22
C MET A 229 -3.63 17.71 -9.40
N GLY A 230 -3.08 17.00 -10.37
CA GLY A 230 -3.82 16.59 -11.56
C GLY A 230 -3.06 15.55 -12.36
N PRO A 231 -3.62 15.12 -13.51
CA PRO A 231 -2.94 14.20 -14.41
C PRO A 231 -1.61 14.79 -14.91
N PRO A 232 -0.55 13.98 -15.10
CA PRO A 232 0.73 14.47 -15.63
C PRO A 232 0.59 15.26 -16.94
N GLY A 233 -0.31 14.86 -17.83
CA GLY A 233 -0.54 15.55 -19.11
C GLY A 233 -1.04 17.00 -18.98
N GLU A 234 -1.63 17.38 -17.84
CA GLU A 234 -2.12 18.75 -17.59
C GLU A 234 -1.10 19.61 -16.81
N LEU A 235 0.02 19.01 -16.37
CA LEU A 235 0.99 19.68 -15.52
C LEU A 235 1.65 20.88 -16.22
N VAL A 236 2.03 20.72 -17.49
CA VAL A 236 2.70 21.79 -18.26
C VAL A 236 1.76 22.97 -18.45
N ASP A 237 0.51 22.71 -18.84
CA ASP A 237 -0.51 23.74 -19.00
C ASP A 237 -0.75 24.49 -17.68
N HIS A 238 -0.87 23.74 -16.57
CA HIS A 238 -0.98 24.33 -15.23
C HIS A 238 0.22 25.25 -14.92
N ILE A 239 1.44 24.79 -15.18
CA ILE A 239 2.65 25.58 -14.91
C ILE A 239 2.63 26.89 -15.70
N LEU A 240 2.37 26.81 -17.00
CA LEU A 240 2.37 27.96 -17.89
C LEU A 240 1.24 28.96 -17.58
N SER A 241 0.08 28.48 -17.13
CA SER A 241 -1.06 29.35 -16.80
C SER A 241 -0.96 30.00 -15.42
N THR A 242 -0.22 29.38 -14.49
CA THR A 242 -0.30 29.74 -13.05
C THR A 242 1.00 30.34 -12.52
N HIS A 243 2.16 29.82 -12.91
CA HIS A 243 3.46 30.16 -12.29
C HIS A 243 4.30 31.13 -13.14
N GLY A 244 3.69 31.77 -14.13
CA GLY A 244 4.36 32.77 -14.97
C GLY A 244 5.43 32.16 -15.88
N PHE A 245 6.42 32.96 -16.25
CA PHE A 245 7.42 32.58 -17.25
C PHE A 245 8.48 31.65 -16.66
N ILE A 246 8.47 30.38 -17.08
CA ILE A 246 9.62 29.49 -17.00
C ILE A 246 10.33 29.42 -18.36
N PRO A 247 11.66 29.33 -18.42
CA PRO A 247 12.38 29.18 -19.68
C PRO A 247 11.90 27.95 -20.46
N ARG A 248 11.70 28.12 -21.77
CA ARG A 248 11.22 27.07 -22.68
C ARG A 248 12.22 26.80 -23.78
N MET A 249 12.47 25.53 -24.04
CA MET A 249 13.35 25.07 -25.11
C MET A 249 12.58 24.07 -25.97
N GLN A 250 12.78 24.11 -27.29
CA GLN A 250 12.11 23.21 -28.24
C GLN A 250 13.07 22.23 -28.93
N GLU A 251 14.38 22.43 -28.74
CA GLU A 251 15.41 21.61 -29.36
C GLU A 251 15.78 20.43 -28.45
N GLN A 252 16.19 19.32 -29.07
CA GLN A 252 16.71 18.17 -28.33
C GLN A 252 18.06 18.47 -27.66
N ASN A 253 18.84 19.42 -28.21
CA ASN A 253 20.08 19.93 -27.64
C ASN A 253 19.85 21.41 -27.30
N ALA A 254 19.72 21.73 -26.03
CA ALA A 254 19.43 23.10 -25.60
C ALA A 254 20.45 23.56 -24.58
N SER A 255 20.84 24.84 -24.66
CA SER A 255 21.55 25.52 -23.59
C SER A 255 20.57 26.40 -22.83
N VAL A 256 20.65 26.38 -21.50
CA VAL A 256 19.80 27.19 -20.64
C VAL A 256 20.60 27.75 -19.47
N THR A 257 20.21 28.94 -19.02
CA THR A 257 20.93 29.68 -17.99
C THR A 257 20.04 29.87 -16.78
N ALA A 258 20.51 29.42 -15.62
CA ALA A 258 19.90 29.73 -14.33
C ALA A 258 20.51 31.04 -13.80
N GLU A 259 19.71 32.10 -13.82
CA GLU A 259 20.08 33.43 -13.29
C GLU A 259 20.02 33.45 -11.76
N ASN A 260 20.74 34.40 -11.14
CA ASN A 260 20.81 34.61 -9.68
C ASN A 260 21.24 33.36 -8.89
N PHE A 261 22.00 32.47 -9.54
CA PHE A 261 22.45 31.23 -8.95
C PHE A 261 23.46 31.48 -7.81
N ASP A 262 24.25 32.56 -7.86
CA ASP A 262 25.27 32.92 -6.87
C ASP A 262 24.76 33.68 -5.66
N SER A 263 23.45 33.96 -5.55
CA SER A 263 22.79 34.77 -4.52
C SER A 263 22.99 34.34 -3.05
N GLY A 264 23.77 33.28 -2.79
CA GLY A 264 24.06 32.76 -1.45
C GLY A 264 22.88 32.06 -0.76
N GLN A 265 21.69 32.09 -1.35
CA GLN A 265 20.46 31.50 -0.80
C GLN A 265 20.18 30.10 -1.36
N ASP A 266 19.31 29.36 -0.67
CA ASP A 266 18.64 28.19 -1.24
C ASP A 266 17.83 28.64 -2.46
N PHE A 267 17.97 27.88 -3.54
CA PHE A 267 17.37 28.23 -4.82
C PHE A 267 16.96 26.96 -5.54
N THR A 268 15.75 26.95 -6.09
CA THR A 268 15.34 25.89 -7.02
C THR A 268 14.84 26.54 -8.30
N TRP A 269 15.36 26.06 -9.41
CA TRP A 269 15.12 26.60 -10.73
C TRP A 269 14.64 25.51 -11.66
N TYR A 270 13.79 25.92 -12.59
CA TYR A 270 13.11 25.02 -13.49
C TYR A 270 13.13 25.57 -14.90
N ALA A 271 13.22 24.68 -15.88
CA ALA A 271 12.92 24.98 -17.26
C ALA A 271 12.18 23.82 -17.92
N LEU A 272 11.45 24.14 -18.99
CA LEU A 272 10.68 23.20 -19.77
C LEU A 272 11.35 22.96 -21.12
N GLN A 273 11.68 21.71 -21.40
CA GLN A 273 12.18 21.29 -22.71
C GLN A 273 11.13 20.43 -23.40
N THR A 274 10.63 20.86 -24.56
CA THR A 274 9.66 20.11 -25.36
C THR A 274 10.36 19.59 -26.60
N CYS A 275 10.53 18.27 -26.72
CA CYS A 275 11.14 17.64 -27.89
C CYS A 275 10.61 16.20 -28.06
N HIS A 276 10.77 15.60 -29.23
CA HIS A 276 10.25 14.23 -29.51
C HIS A 276 8.75 14.06 -29.20
N GLY A 277 7.96 15.14 -29.30
CA GLY A 277 6.52 15.11 -28.98
C GLY A 277 6.21 14.89 -27.49
N ARG A 278 7.16 15.20 -26.60
CA ARG A 278 7.07 15.04 -25.16
C ARG A 278 7.62 16.26 -24.43
N ASP A 279 7.18 16.44 -23.20
CA ASP A 279 7.58 17.53 -22.32
C ASP A 279 8.48 17.02 -21.18
N PHE A 280 9.57 17.74 -20.93
CA PHE A 280 10.58 17.39 -19.95
C PHE A 280 10.84 18.58 -19.03
N ILE A 281 10.96 18.31 -17.73
CA ILE A 281 11.28 19.31 -16.72
C ILE A 281 12.74 19.15 -16.35
N VAL A 282 13.50 20.23 -16.55
CA VAL A 282 14.86 20.39 -16.04
C VAL A 282 14.75 21.07 -14.69
N MET A 283 15.28 20.45 -13.64
CA MET A 283 15.33 21.03 -12.29
C MET A 283 16.79 21.19 -11.85
N LEU A 284 17.12 22.37 -11.33
CA LEU A 284 18.37 22.65 -10.64
C LEU A 284 18.05 23.15 -9.23
N LYS A 285 18.57 22.48 -8.21
CA LYS A 285 18.45 22.88 -6.81
C LYS A 285 19.83 23.19 -6.23
N LYS A 286 19.93 24.30 -5.51
CA LYS A 286 21.08 24.70 -4.70
C LYS A 286 20.63 24.81 -3.24
N THR A 287 21.41 24.24 -2.33
CA THR A 287 21.17 24.30 -0.88
C THR A 287 22.38 24.96 -0.20
N SER A 288 22.19 26.05 0.55
CA SER A 288 23.27 26.95 0.99
C SER A 288 23.54 27.01 2.50
N GLU A 289 22.61 26.77 3.43
CA GLU A 289 22.90 27.15 4.84
C GLU A 289 22.58 26.19 6.01
N ASN A 290 21.86 25.07 5.87
CA ASN A 290 21.55 24.21 7.04
C ASN A 290 21.60 22.69 6.80
N SER A 291 22.12 22.22 5.66
CA SER A 291 22.33 20.80 5.43
C SER A 291 23.79 20.42 5.65
N SER A 292 24.04 19.21 6.14
CA SER A 292 25.39 18.65 6.36
C SER A 292 26.25 18.58 5.09
N PHE A 293 25.65 18.82 3.91
CA PHE A 293 26.30 18.79 2.61
C PHE A 293 25.79 19.93 1.71
N LYS A 294 26.58 20.99 1.54
CA LYS A 294 26.33 22.05 0.55
C LYS A 294 26.53 21.50 -0.85
N HIS A 295 25.45 21.29 -1.59
CA HIS A 295 25.52 20.76 -2.94
C HIS A 295 24.45 21.37 -3.84
N CYS A 296 24.76 21.29 -5.13
CA CYS A 296 23.86 21.53 -6.23
C CYS A 296 23.39 20.17 -6.76
N PHE A 297 22.12 20.07 -7.10
CA PHE A 297 21.49 18.87 -7.64
C PHE A 297 20.73 19.23 -8.91
N GLY A 298 21.11 18.61 -10.03
CA GLY A 298 20.45 18.78 -11.32
C GLY A 298 19.84 17.48 -11.82
N VAL A 299 18.62 17.52 -12.33
CA VAL A 299 17.95 16.33 -12.90
C VAL A 299 17.00 16.74 -14.03
N VAL A 300 16.78 15.82 -14.96
CA VAL A 300 15.77 15.94 -16.01
C VAL A 300 14.75 14.81 -15.85
N VAL A 301 13.47 15.14 -15.86
CA VAL A 301 12.36 14.17 -15.77
C VAL A 301 11.37 14.36 -16.89
N LEU A 302 10.77 13.28 -17.36
CA LEU A 302 9.67 13.30 -18.32
C LEU A 302 8.35 13.62 -17.60
N VAL A 303 7.56 14.51 -18.18
CA VAL A 303 6.15 14.69 -17.80
C VAL A 303 5.33 13.54 -18.42
N GLY A 304 5.30 12.41 -17.72
CA GLY A 304 4.68 11.20 -18.22
C GLY A 304 4.99 9.97 -17.37
N SER A 305 4.63 8.80 -17.90
CA SER A 305 4.80 7.51 -17.24
C SER A 305 6.27 7.06 -17.21
N SER A 306 6.61 6.13 -16.32
CA SER A 306 7.93 5.49 -16.32
C SER A 306 8.16 4.65 -17.57
N GLU A 307 7.11 4.06 -18.15
CA GLU A 307 7.18 3.31 -19.41
C GLU A 307 7.58 4.21 -20.58
N ASP A 308 6.94 5.38 -20.70
CA ASP A 308 7.33 6.38 -21.71
C ASP A 308 8.76 6.88 -21.44
N ALA A 309 9.13 7.08 -20.17
CA ALA A 309 10.46 7.56 -19.79
C ALA A 309 11.56 6.58 -20.21
N GLN A 310 11.34 5.27 -20.18
CA GLN A 310 12.34 4.28 -20.61
C GLN A 310 12.81 4.47 -22.06
N ARG A 311 12.00 5.12 -22.89
CA ARG A 311 12.31 5.44 -24.30
C ARG A 311 13.30 6.59 -24.46
N PHE A 312 13.69 7.26 -23.38
CA PHE A 312 14.56 8.41 -23.40
C PHE A 312 15.72 8.30 -22.42
N GLN A 313 16.80 9.00 -22.75
CA GLN A 313 17.92 9.29 -21.87
C GLN A 313 18.28 10.77 -22.00
N TYR A 314 18.93 11.32 -20.99
CA TYR A 314 19.39 12.70 -21.02
C TYR A 314 20.88 12.81 -20.70
N ARG A 315 21.49 13.86 -21.23
CA ARG A 315 22.79 14.36 -20.81
C ARG A 315 22.59 15.75 -20.22
N LEU A 316 22.97 15.94 -18.95
CA LEU A 316 23.00 17.23 -18.29
C LEU A 316 24.45 17.63 -18.05
N GLN A 317 24.84 18.80 -18.54
CA GLN A 317 26.21 19.25 -18.50
C GLN A 317 26.33 20.68 -17.96
N VAL A 318 27.32 20.91 -17.11
CA VAL A 318 27.79 22.25 -16.71
C VAL A 318 29.24 22.39 -17.13
N SER A 319 29.58 23.50 -17.77
CA SER A 319 30.93 23.76 -18.29
C SER A 319 31.41 25.15 -17.91
N GLY A 320 32.67 25.24 -17.53
CA GLY A 320 33.40 26.47 -17.27
C GLY A 320 34.69 26.50 -18.08
N SER A 321 35.60 27.42 -17.78
CA SER A 321 36.79 27.65 -18.60
C SER A 321 37.70 26.42 -18.71
N ASN A 322 37.87 25.67 -17.62
CA ASN A 322 38.80 24.53 -17.53
C ASN A 322 38.13 23.22 -17.05
N HIS A 323 36.87 23.30 -16.65
CA HIS A 323 36.18 22.19 -16.00
C HIS A 323 34.86 21.93 -16.73
N ARG A 324 34.48 20.66 -16.79
CA ARG A 324 33.20 20.22 -17.31
C ARG A 324 32.72 19.03 -16.50
N LEU A 325 31.46 19.09 -16.08
CA LEU A 325 30.76 17.96 -15.47
C LEU A 325 29.61 17.58 -16.38
N THR A 326 29.47 16.27 -16.56
CA THR A 326 28.44 15.70 -17.42
C THR A 326 27.85 14.51 -16.69
N LEU A 327 26.52 14.49 -16.56
CA LEU A 327 25.77 13.30 -16.20
C LEU A 327 25.03 12.80 -17.44
N GLU A 328 25.15 11.52 -17.72
CA GLU A 328 24.26 10.80 -18.64
C GLU A 328 23.45 9.79 -17.83
N ALA A 329 22.14 9.83 -17.96
CA ALA A 329 21.25 8.95 -17.22
C ALA A 329 19.99 8.60 -18.02
N ARG A 330 19.37 7.48 -17.65
CA ARG A 330 18.04 7.12 -18.16
C ARG A 330 17.02 8.14 -17.68
N MET A 331 16.06 8.45 -18.53
CA MET A 331 14.97 9.33 -18.16
C MET A 331 14.06 8.62 -17.15
N LYS A 332 13.53 9.39 -16.21
CA LYS A 332 12.50 8.92 -15.28
C LYS A 332 11.22 9.72 -15.45
N GLY A 333 10.09 9.15 -15.03
CA GLY A 333 8.80 9.83 -14.99
C GLY A 333 8.72 10.86 -13.87
N ILE A 334 7.74 11.75 -13.96
CA ILE A 334 7.58 12.91 -13.08
C ILE A 334 7.43 12.55 -11.59
N HIS A 335 6.78 11.42 -11.28
CA HIS A 335 6.59 10.95 -9.90
C HIS A 335 7.90 10.60 -9.18
N SER A 336 8.99 10.36 -9.93
CA SER A 336 10.31 10.05 -9.37
C SER A 336 11.12 11.28 -8.97
N LEU A 337 10.64 12.50 -9.26
CA LEU A 337 11.41 13.74 -9.05
C LEU A 337 11.82 13.93 -7.58
N VAL A 338 10.87 13.71 -6.66
CA VAL A 338 11.10 13.86 -5.21
C VAL A 338 12.09 12.81 -4.71
N GLU A 339 11.93 11.55 -5.12
CA GLU A 339 12.82 10.46 -4.74
C GLU A 339 14.24 10.67 -5.30
N SER A 340 14.36 11.15 -6.55
CA SER A 340 15.66 11.42 -7.18
C SER A 340 16.41 12.53 -6.45
N ALA A 341 15.70 13.59 -6.03
CA ALA A 341 16.27 14.66 -5.22
C ALA A 341 16.71 14.20 -3.82
N GLN A 342 16.05 13.20 -3.24
CA GLN A 342 16.38 12.66 -1.91
C GLN A 342 17.50 11.61 -1.95
N SER A 343 17.50 10.75 -2.97
CA SER A 343 18.49 9.69 -3.18
C SER A 343 19.80 10.18 -3.78
N GLY A 344 19.79 11.38 -4.38
CA GLY A 344 20.93 11.92 -5.09
C GLY A 344 21.15 11.31 -6.48
N ASP A 345 20.10 10.72 -7.06
CA ASP A 345 20.14 10.19 -8.42
C ASP A 345 19.96 11.33 -9.45
N GLY A 346 21.05 12.05 -9.67
CA GLY A 346 21.14 13.24 -10.52
C GLY A 346 22.55 13.83 -10.50
N LEU A 347 22.75 14.93 -11.21
CA LEU A 347 24.04 15.59 -11.29
C LEU A 347 24.31 16.32 -9.98
N ILE A 348 25.24 15.81 -9.18
CA ILE A 348 25.62 16.40 -7.89
C ILE A 348 27.00 17.02 -7.98
N PHE A 349 27.12 18.26 -7.49
CA PHE A 349 28.39 18.94 -7.33
C PHE A 349 28.35 19.89 -6.13
N SER A 350 29.49 20.13 -5.49
CA SER A 350 29.56 21.07 -4.38
C SER A 350 29.29 22.50 -4.83
N THR A 351 28.85 23.35 -3.92
CA THR A 351 28.70 24.79 -4.20
C THR A 351 30.04 25.45 -4.57
N SER A 352 31.15 24.97 -4.00
CA SER A 352 32.50 25.43 -4.38
C SER A 352 32.86 25.07 -5.83
N MET A 353 32.48 23.87 -6.28
CA MET A 353 32.70 23.47 -7.67
C MET A 353 31.83 24.29 -8.64
N ALA A 354 30.64 24.71 -8.18
CA ALA A 354 29.75 25.56 -8.95
C ALA A 354 30.37 26.93 -9.30
N GLU A 355 31.24 27.48 -8.44
CA GLU A 355 31.93 28.76 -8.68
C GLU A 355 32.79 28.74 -9.96
N HIS A 356 33.34 27.57 -10.32
CA HIS A 356 34.13 27.42 -11.55
C HIS A 356 33.29 27.41 -12.83
N PHE A 357 31.97 27.21 -12.72
CA PHE A 357 31.03 27.17 -13.84
C PHE A 357 30.17 28.43 -13.95
N CYS A 358 30.11 29.23 -12.88
CA CYS A 358 29.32 30.45 -12.85
C CYS A 358 30.01 31.58 -13.61
N SER A 359 29.22 32.33 -14.39
CA SER A 359 29.67 33.54 -15.07
C SER A 359 28.60 34.62 -14.90
N GLY A 360 28.99 35.79 -14.37
CA GLY A 360 28.04 36.89 -14.12
C GLY A 360 26.89 36.49 -13.18
N GLY A 361 27.17 35.68 -12.15
CA GLY A 361 26.19 35.18 -11.19
C GLY A 361 25.19 34.15 -11.73
N SER A 362 25.38 33.70 -12.97
CA SER A 362 24.51 32.74 -13.64
C SER A 362 25.22 31.43 -13.92
N LEU A 363 24.47 30.32 -13.89
CA LEU A 363 24.98 29.00 -14.24
C LEU A 363 24.38 28.54 -15.57
N LYS A 364 25.23 28.33 -16.58
CA LYS A 364 24.83 27.76 -17.87
C LYS A 364 24.85 26.24 -17.80
N MET A 365 23.78 25.63 -18.30
CA MET A 365 23.60 24.18 -18.42
C MET A 365 23.33 23.83 -19.88
N ASP A 366 23.95 22.76 -20.37
CA ASP A 366 23.60 22.14 -21.64
C ASP A 366 22.80 20.87 -21.36
N VAL A 367 21.62 20.75 -21.98
CA VAL A 367 20.69 19.63 -21.81
C VAL A 367 20.44 18.98 -23.16
N THR A 368 20.79 17.70 -23.26
CA THR A 368 20.52 16.87 -24.43
C THR A 368 19.53 15.78 -24.08
N ILE A 369 18.46 15.65 -24.87
CA ILE A 369 17.47 14.58 -24.74
C ILE A 369 17.51 13.73 -26.00
N SER A 370 17.73 12.44 -25.83
CA SER A 370 17.81 11.48 -26.92
C SER A 370 16.93 10.27 -26.65
N THR A 371 16.49 9.60 -27.70
CA THR A 371 15.80 8.32 -27.58
C THR A 371 16.79 7.26 -27.11
N SER A 372 16.40 6.44 -26.14
CA SER A 372 17.15 5.25 -25.74
C SER A 372 17.24 4.27 -26.92
N PRO A 373 18.41 3.65 -27.15
CA PRO A 373 18.59 2.66 -28.21
C PRO A 373 17.80 1.36 -27.99
#